data_AF-A0A447QPF1-F1
#
_entry.id   AF-A0A447QPF1-F1
#
_cell.length_a   1.000
_cell.length_b   1.000
_cell.length_c   1.000
_cell.angle_alpha   90.00
_cell.angle_beta   90.00
_cell.angle_gamma   90.00
#
_symmetry.space_group_name_H-M   'P 1'
#
loop_
_entity.id
_entity.type
_entity.pdbx_description
1 polymer ?
#
loop_
_entity_poly.entity_id
_entity_poly.type
_entity_poly.pdbx_seq_one_letter_code
_entity_poly.pdbx_strand_id
1 'polypeptide(L)'
;MDCAASEFYKDGKYVLAGEGNKAFTSEEFTHFLEELTKQYPIVSIEDGLDESDWDGFAYQTKVLGDKIQLVGDDLFVTNTKILKEGIEKGIANSILIKFNQIGSLTETLAAIKMAKDAGYTAVISHRSGETEDATIADLAVGTAAGQIKTGSMSRSDRVAKYNQLIRIEEALGERAPFNGLKEVKGQN
;
A
#
# COMPACT_ATOMS: atom_id res chain seq x y z
N MET A 1 7.06 -0.62 -4.86
CA MET A 1 8.13 -0.19 -3.93
C MET A 1 7.47 0.49 -2.75
N ASP A 2 8.18 0.54 -1.63
CA ASP A 2 7.78 1.29 -0.45
C ASP A 2 8.89 2.28 -0.17
N CYS A 3 8.57 3.56 -0.32
CA CYS A 3 9.51 4.64 -0.17
C CYS A 3 9.70 5.01 1.31
N ALA A 4 8.64 4.90 2.14
CA ALA A 4 8.60 5.46 3.49
C ALA A 4 9.14 6.90 3.52
N ALA A 5 8.65 7.77 2.63
CA ALA A 5 9.31 9.03 2.32
C ALA A 5 9.38 10.03 3.47
N SER A 6 8.49 9.89 4.46
CA SER A 6 8.54 10.64 5.73
C SER A 6 9.89 10.49 6.44
N GLU A 7 10.56 9.34 6.33
CA GLU A 7 11.86 9.07 6.98
C GLU A 7 13.02 9.90 6.45
N PHE A 8 12.87 10.50 5.27
CA PHE A 8 13.87 11.38 4.66
C PHE A 8 13.28 12.72 4.21
N TYR A 9 12.10 13.07 4.71
CA TYR A 9 11.52 14.39 4.54
C TYR A 9 12.04 15.35 5.61
N LYS A 10 12.59 16.48 5.19
CA LYS A 10 13.17 17.48 6.07
C LYS A 10 13.01 18.88 5.50
N ASP A 11 12.47 19.78 6.32
CA ASP A 11 12.34 21.21 6.01
C ASP A 11 11.66 21.48 4.65
N GLY A 12 10.61 20.69 4.32
CA GLY A 12 9.87 20.84 3.06
C GLY A 12 10.50 20.14 1.85
N LYS A 13 11.52 19.30 2.04
CA LYS A 13 12.25 18.63 0.96
C LYS A 13 12.51 17.15 1.26
N TYR A 14 12.59 16.34 0.22
CA TYR A 14 12.97 14.94 0.28
C TYR A 14 14.48 14.82 0.05
N VAL A 15 15.24 14.31 1.02
CA VAL A 15 16.71 14.31 0.99
C VAL A 15 17.27 12.89 0.88
N LEU A 16 17.77 12.52 -0.30
CA LEU A 16 18.34 11.20 -0.54
C LEU A 16 19.82 11.15 -0.14
N ALA A 17 20.10 10.67 1.08
CA ALA A 17 21.47 10.55 1.58
C ALA A 17 22.36 9.65 0.69
N GLY A 18 21.80 8.56 0.16
CA GLY A 18 22.50 7.64 -0.74
C GLY A 18 22.86 8.23 -2.11
N GLU A 19 22.23 9.34 -2.50
CA GLU A 19 22.49 10.06 -3.75
C GLU A 19 23.26 11.37 -3.52
N GLY A 20 24.16 11.39 -2.52
CA GLY A 20 24.98 12.55 -2.23
C GLY A 20 24.20 13.71 -1.60
N ASN A 21 23.18 13.39 -0.79
CA ASN A 21 22.27 14.36 -0.15
C ASN A 21 21.50 15.24 -1.14
N LYS A 22 21.15 14.68 -2.31
CA LYS A 22 20.30 15.36 -3.28
C LYS A 22 18.94 15.65 -2.63
N ALA A 23 18.50 16.91 -2.71
CA ALA A 23 17.25 17.37 -2.13
C ALA A 23 16.25 17.68 -3.24
N PHE A 24 15.01 17.22 -3.07
CA PHE A 24 13.93 17.37 -4.02
C PHE A 24 12.75 18.10 -3.37
N THR A 25 12.04 18.92 -4.12
CA THR A 25 10.65 19.28 -3.78
C THR A 25 9.71 18.08 -4.01
N SER A 26 8.45 18.17 -3.57
CA SER A 26 7.45 17.12 -3.79
C SER A 26 7.21 16.81 -5.27
N GLU A 27 7.17 17.85 -6.11
CA GLU A 27 7.01 17.70 -7.56
C GLU A 27 8.27 17.07 -8.19
N GLU A 28 9.46 17.52 -7.81
CA GLU A 28 10.72 16.96 -8.31
C GLU A 28 10.88 15.49 -7.90
N PHE A 29 10.50 15.14 -6.67
CA PHE A 29 10.55 13.75 -6.19
C PHE A 29 9.51 12.87 -6.89
N THR A 30 8.32 13.42 -7.16
CA THR A 30 7.30 12.74 -7.99
C THR A 30 7.83 12.42 -9.38
N HIS A 31 8.52 13.35 -10.05
CA HIS A 31 9.10 13.09 -11.37
C HIS A 31 10.31 12.17 -11.34
N PHE A 32 11.08 12.16 -10.25
CA PHE A 32 12.10 11.15 -10.01
C PHE A 32 11.48 9.74 -9.97
N LEU A 33 10.39 9.56 -9.20
CA LEU A 33 9.66 8.30 -9.14
C LEU A 33 9.02 7.95 -10.50
N GLU A 34 8.45 8.92 -11.22
CA GLU A 34 7.91 8.74 -12.57
C GLU A 34 8.98 8.18 -13.53
N GLU A 35 10.19 8.75 -13.51
CA GLU A 35 11.29 8.29 -14.35
C GLU A 35 11.69 6.84 -14.04
N LEU A 36 11.68 6.43 -12.76
CA LEU A 36 11.90 5.03 -12.40
C LEU A 36 10.82 4.12 -12.99
N THR A 37 9.56 4.53 -13.03
CA THR A 37 8.46 3.75 -13.65
C THR A 37 8.58 3.62 -15.17
N LYS A 38 9.34 4.51 -15.83
CA LYS A 38 9.64 4.40 -17.27
C LYS A 38 10.79 3.42 -17.52
N GLN A 39 11.74 3.35 -16.60
CA GLN A 39 12.92 2.48 -16.70
C GLN A 39 12.64 1.05 -16.25
N TYR A 40 11.76 0.88 -15.26
CA TYR A 40 11.41 -0.41 -14.67
C TYR A 40 9.90 -0.60 -14.64
N PRO A 41 9.40 -1.85 -14.71
CA PRO A 41 7.97 -2.15 -14.66
C PRO A 41 7.41 -2.03 -13.23
N ILE A 42 7.63 -0.88 -12.59
CA ILE A 42 7.09 -0.54 -11.28
C ILE A 42 5.62 -0.21 -11.50
N VAL A 43 4.73 -1.02 -10.93
CA VAL A 43 3.27 -0.85 -11.03
C VAL A 43 2.64 -0.36 -9.73
N SER A 44 3.43 -0.28 -8.65
CA SER A 44 2.95 0.10 -7.31
C SER A 44 4.04 0.84 -6.54
N ILE A 45 3.66 1.96 -5.92
CA ILE A 45 4.50 2.83 -5.08
C ILE A 45 3.71 3.11 -3.80
N GLU A 46 4.33 2.85 -2.66
CA GLU A 46 3.78 3.08 -1.32
C GLU A 46 4.53 4.22 -0.64
N ASP A 47 3.79 5.11 0.02
CA ASP A 47 4.28 6.31 0.73
C ASP A 47 5.38 7.05 -0.03
N GLY A 48 5.07 7.37 -1.29
CA GLY A 48 5.96 8.09 -2.19
C GLY A 48 6.23 9.55 -1.79
N LEU A 49 5.52 10.07 -0.80
CA LEU A 49 5.68 11.41 -0.20
C LEU A 49 5.40 11.30 1.31
N ASP A 50 5.72 12.36 2.05
CA ASP A 50 5.52 12.45 3.50
C ASP A 50 4.02 12.43 3.86
N GLU A 51 3.68 11.83 5.01
CA GLU A 51 2.29 11.68 5.49
C GLU A 51 1.54 13.02 5.63
N SER A 52 2.26 14.13 5.82
CA SER A 52 1.69 15.47 5.94
C SER A 52 1.63 16.24 4.62
N ASP A 53 2.28 15.77 3.56
CA ASP A 53 2.37 16.45 2.25
C ASP A 53 1.18 16.13 1.33
N TRP A 54 -0.01 16.54 1.76
CA TRP A 54 -1.27 16.26 1.05
C TRP A 54 -1.34 16.94 -0.32
N ASP A 55 -0.79 18.15 -0.44
CA ASP A 55 -0.73 18.87 -1.72
C ASP A 55 0.21 18.15 -2.69
N GLY A 56 1.36 17.69 -2.20
CA GLY A 56 2.27 16.84 -2.97
C GLY A 56 1.61 15.53 -3.39
N PHE A 57 0.87 14.85 -2.50
CA PHE A 57 0.16 13.63 -2.85
C PHE A 57 -0.95 13.85 -3.89
N ALA A 58 -1.67 14.97 -3.84
CA ALA A 58 -2.63 15.33 -4.88
C ALA A 58 -1.93 15.48 -6.24
N TYR A 59 -0.78 16.15 -6.26
CA TYR A 59 0.06 16.25 -7.45
C TYR A 59 0.55 14.89 -7.95
N GLN A 60 1.10 14.06 -7.06
CA GLN A 60 1.60 12.72 -7.37
C GLN A 60 0.48 11.84 -7.94
N THR A 61 -0.72 11.91 -7.37
CA THR A 61 -1.89 11.17 -7.84
C THR A 61 -2.31 11.62 -9.24
N LYS A 62 -2.31 12.92 -9.52
CA LYS A 62 -2.57 13.45 -10.85
C LYS A 62 -1.55 12.99 -11.90
N VAL A 63 -0.27 12.90 -11.52
CA VAL A 63 0.81 12.53 -12.46
C VAL A 63 0.87 11.02 -12.70
N LEU A 64 0.73 10.20 -11.65
CA LEU A 64 1.00 8.76 -11.70
C LEU A 64 -0.24 7.87 -11.57
N GLY A 65 -1.31 8.36 -10.96
CA GLY A 65 -2.43 7.55 -10.45
C GLY A 65 -3.25 6.82 -11.51
N ASP A 66 -3.16 7.22 -12.79
CA ASP A 66 -3.83 6.53 -13.90
C ASP A 66 -3.17 5.19 -14.27
N LYS A 67 -1.86 5.06 -14.03
CA LYS A 67 -1.05 3.89 -14.45
C LYS A 67 -0.41 3.15 -13.29
N ILE A 68 -0.23 3.82 -12.15
CA ILE A 68 0.52 3.34 -11.00
C ILE A 68 -0.42 3.24 -9.81
N GLN A 69 -0.36 2.12 -9.09
CA GLN A 69 -0.97 2.01 -7.79
C GLN A 69 -0.17 2.87 -6.79
N LEU A 70 -0.83 3.87 -6.19
CA LEU A 70 -0.29 4.72 -5.14
C LEU A 70 -0.92 4.31 -3.82
N VAL A 71 -0.12 3.67 -2.96
CA VAL A 71 -0.56 3.09 -1.69
C VAL A 71 -0.23 4.06 -0.56
N GLY A 72 -1.24 4.52 0.17
CA GLY A 72 -1.03 5.23 1.43
C GLY A 72 -0.98 4.24 2.60
N ASP A 73 0.12 4.25 3.36
CA ASP A 73 0.31 3.49 4.60
C ASP A 73 0.31 4.43 5.81
N ASP A 74 1.39 5.17 6.04
CA ASP A 74 1.45 6.21 7.08
C ASP A 74 0.50 7.38 6.75
N LEU A 75 0.24 7.61 5.46
CA LEU A 75 -0.75 8.60 5.01
C LEU A 75 -2.17 8.35 5.55
N PHE A 76 -2.60 7.09 5.67
CA PHE A 76 -3.98 6.74 6.03
C PHE A 76 -4.11 5.99 7.36
N VAL A 77 -3.04 5.34 7.84
CA VAL A 77 -2.97 4.57 9.09
C VAL A 77 -4.19 3.66 9.34
N THR A 78 -4.71 3.03 8.28
CA THR A 78 -5.92 2.18 8.33
C THR A 78 -7.15 2.88 8.94
N ASN A 79 -7.21 4.22 8.92
CA ASN A 79 -8.24 5.02 9.56
C ASN A 79 -9.26 5.55 8.56
N THR A 80 -10.53 5.17 8.73
CA THR A 80 -11.63 5.55 7.81
C THR A 80 -11.89 7.05 7.74
N LYS A 81 -11.59 7.83 8.79
CA LYS A 81 -11.78 9.29 8.76
C LYS A 81 -10.76 9.94 7.81
N ILE A 82 -9.51 9.52 7.90
CA ILE A 82 -8.41 10.04 7.09
C ILE A 82 -8.56 9.55 5.65
N LEU A 83 -8.86 8.25 5.47
CA LEU A 83 -9.12 7.67 4.15
C LEU A 83 -10.28 8.39 3.44
N LYS A 84 -11.37 8.70 4.17
CA LYS A 84 -12.50 9.44 3.59
C LYS A 84 -12.08 10.81 3.06
N GLU A 85 -11.31 11.57 3.84
CA GLU A 85 -10.79 12.87 3.40
C GLU A 85 -9.86 12.72 2.18
N GLY A 86 -9.02 11.69 2.18
CA GLY A 86 -8.15 11.36 1.04
C GLY A 86 -8.95 11.09 -0.24
N ILE A 87 -9.99 10.27 -0.16
CA ILE A 87 -10.89 9.97 -1.28
C ILE A 87 -11.56 11.25 -1.79
N GLU A 88 -12.10 12.09 -0.91
CA GLU A 88 -12.78 13.34 -1.28
C GLU A 88 -11.85 14.34 -2.00
N LYS A 89 -10.55 14.31 -1.66
CA LYS A 89 -9.52 15.17 -2.25
C LYS A 89 -8.77 14.55 -3.43
N GLY A 90 -9.06 13.30 -3.81
CA GLY A 90 -8.35 12.59 -4.88
C GLY A 90 -6.90 12.25 -4.54
N ILE A 91 -6.67 11.83 -3.29
CA ILE A 91 -5.35 11.49 -2.76
C ILE A 91 -5.12 9.98 -2.85
N ALA A 92 -4.02 9.58 -3.49
CA ALA A 92 -3.64 8.19 -3.73
C ALA A 92 -4.73 7.40 -4.48
N ASN A 93 -4.58 6.09 -4.62
CA ASN A 93 -5.60 5.22 -5.20
C ASN A 93 -5.64 3.81 -4.58
N SER A 94 -4.91 3.62 -3.48
CA SER A 94 -4.82 2.39 -2.71
C SER A 94 -4.50 2.70 -1.25
N ILE A 95 -4.87 1.79 -0.35
CA ILE A 95 -4.54 1.87 1.08
C ILE A 95 -3.83 0.58 1.53
N LEU A 96 -2.80 0.73 2.37
CA LEU A 96 -2.21 -0.39 3.10
C LEU A 96 -2.99 -0.63 4.40
N ILE A 97 -3.44 -1.85 4.62
CA ILE A 97 -4.29 -2.22 5.75
C ILE A 97 -3.46 -2.95 6.80
N LYS A 98 -3.28 -2.31 7.95
CA LYS A 98 -2.65 -2.87 9.16
C LYS A 98 -3.64 -2.75 10.31
N PHE A 99 -4.29 -3.85 10.66
CA PHE A 99 -5.34 -3.86 11.69
C PHE A 99 -4.86 -3.32 13.05
N ASN A 100 -3.56 -3.39 13.35
CA ASN A 100 -3.00 -2.87 14.60
C ASN A 100 -2.82 -1.33 14.61
N GLN A 101 -2.91 -0.64 13.46
CA GLN A 101 -2.96 0.84 13.41
C GLN A 101 -4.32 1.36 13.90
N ILE A 102 -5.41 0.63 13.65
CA ILE A 102 -6.77 1.03 14.04
C ILE A 102 -7.28 0.31 15.30
N GLY A 103 -6.81 -0.92 15.56
CA GLY A 103 -6.98 -1.63 16.83
C GLY A 103 -8.16 -2.60 16.91
N SER A 104 -9.01 -2.71 15.89
CA SER A 104 -10.10 -3.70 15.86
C SER A 104 -10.37 -4.30 14.47
N LEU A 105 -10.87 -5.55 14.45
CA LEU A 105 -11.27 -6.21 13.21
C LEU A 105 -12.44 -5.46 12.55
N THR A 106 -13.41 -4.98 13.33
CA THR A 106 -14.57 -4.23 12.80
C THR A 106 -14.15 -2.97 12.05
N GLU A 107 -13.25 -2.18 12.63
CA GLU A 107 -12.79 -0.95 11.98
C GLU A 107 -11.86 -1.24 10.79
N THR A 108 -11.08 -2.32 10.87
CA THR A 108 -10.28 -2.82 9.73
C THR A 108 -11.18 -3.17 8.55
N LEU A 109 -12.27 -3.91 8.79
CA LEU A 109 -13.25 -4.25 7.75
C LEU A 109 -13.95 -3.01 7.19
N ALA A 110 -14.22 -2.01 8.04
CA ALA A 110 -14.78 -0.73 7.60
C ALA A 110 -13.82 0.03 6.66
N ALA A 111 -12.51 0.03 6.95
CA ALA A 111 -11.48 0.62 6.09
C ALA A 111 -11.37 -0.11 4.74
N ILE A 112 -11.32 -1.45 4.75
CA ILE A 112 -11.30 -2.27 3.52
C ILE A 112 -12.54 -1.99 2.67
N LYS A 113 -13.72 -1.94 3.30
CA LYS A 113 -14.97 -1.67 2.60
C LYS A 113 -14.98 -0.28 1.97
N MET A 114 -14.59 0.75 2.73
CA MET A 114 -14.56 2.13 2.25
C MET A 114 -13.62 2.29 1.04
N ALA A 115 -12.44 1.66 1.09
CA ALA A 115 -11.51 1.67 -0.04
C ALA A 115 -12.15 1.05 -1.28
N LYS A 116 -12.71 -0.15 -1.16
CA LYS A 116 -13.38 -0.85 -2.27
C LYS A 116 -14.57 -0.06 -2.85
N ASP A 117 -15.41 0.51 -1.99
CA ASP A 117 -16.56 1.32 -2.41
C ASP A 117 -16.13 2.55 -3.23
N ALA A 118 -14.98 3.15 -2.91
CA ALA A 118 -14.40 4.28 -3.64
C ALA A 118 -13.55 3.86 -4.85
N GLY A 119 -13.47 2.56 -5.16
CA GLY A 119 -12.65 2.03 -6.23
C GLY A 119 -11.15 2.02 -5.95
N TYR A 120 -10.73 2.21 -4.69
CA TYR A 120 -9.35 2.02 -4.25
C TYR A 120 -9.08 0.52 -4.06
N THR A 121 -7.82 0.12 -4.20
CA THR A 121 -7.37 -1.21 -3.76
C THR A 121 -7.05 -1.20 -2.26
N ALA A 122 -7.23 -2.36 -1.62
CA ALA A 122 -6.86 -2.57 -0.22
C ALA A 122 -5.79 -3.66 -0.15
N VAL A 123 -4.60 -3.32 0.32
CA VAL A 123 -3.47 -4.24 0.42
C VAL A 123 -3.31 -4.66 1.88
N ILE A 124 -3.61 -5.91 2.21
CA ILE A 124 -3.49 -6.39 3.59
C ILE A 124 -2.01 -6.54 3.95
N SER A 125 -1.57 -6.01 5.08
CA SER A 125 -0.15 -5.93 5.41
C SER A 125 0.22 -6.46 6.79
N HIS A 126 1.43 -7.01 6.87
CA HIS A 126 2.13 -7.29 8.11
C HIS A 126 2.70 -6.01 8.77
N ARG A 127 3.41 -6.18 9.90
CA ARG A 127 4.31 -5.17 10.49
C ARG A 127 5.77 -5.61 10.46
N SER A 128 6.71 -4.71 10.75
CA SER A 128 8.14 -5.06 10.85
C SER A 128 8.40 -6.09 11.96
N GLY A 129 7.75 -5.96 13.12
CA GLY A 129 7.66 -7.01 14.14
C GLY A 129 6.44 -7.90 13.90
N GLU A 130 6.66 -9.21 13.75
CA GLU A 130 5.59 -10.21 13.53
C GLU A 130 5.78 -11.43 14.43
N THR A 131 4.71 -12.22 14.52
CA THR A 131 4.68 -13.54 15.17
C THR A 131 4.41 -14.64 14.14
N GLU A 132 4.26 -15.87 14.60
CA GLU A 132 3.79 -17.01 13.82
C GLU A 132 2.31 -16.92 13.41
N ASP A 133 1.53 -16.01 13.99
CA ASP A 133 0.12 -15.80 13.69
C ASP A 133 -0.08 -15.55 12.18
N ALA A 134 -1.13 -16.12 11.57
CA ALA A 134 -1.37 -16.00 10.13
C ALA A 134 -2.69 -15.30 9.79
N THR A 135 -3.29 -14.56 10.73
CA THR A 135 -4.62 -13.94 10.60
C THR A 135 -4.77 -13.10 9.34
N ILE A 136 -3.70 -12.40 8.90
CA ILE A 136 -3.76 -11.57 7.69
C ILE A 136 -3.97 -12.38 6.39
N ALA A 137 -3.62 -13.66 6.36
CA ALA A 137 -3.91 -14.52 5.21
C ALA A 137 -5.42 -14.75 5.09
N ASP A 138 -6.06 -15.16 6.18
CA ASP A 138 -7.51 -15.35 6.27
C ASP A 138 -8.26 -14.03 6.03
N LEU A 139 -7.76 -12.90 6.55
CA LEU A 139 -8.34 -11.57 6.31
C LEU A 139 -8.30 -11.19 4.82
N ALA A 140 -7.16 -11.40 4.14
CA ALA A 140 -7.01 -11.09 2.71
C ALA A 140 -7.96 -11.92 1.84
N VAL A 141 -8.08 -13.22 2.11
CA VAL A 141 -8.97 -14.11 1.36
C VAL A 141 -10.44 -13.84 1.69
N GLY A 142 -10.79 -13.76 2.98
CA GLY A 142 -12.17 -13.58 3.43
C GLY A 142 -12.81 -12.25 3.03
N THR A 143 -11.99 -11.24 2.72
CA THR A 143 -12.45 -9.94 2.21
C THR A 143 -12.27 -9.77 0.71
N ALA A 144 -11.76 -10.80 0.02
CA ALA A 144 -11.35 -10.73 -1.38
C ALA A 144 -10.54 -9.47 -1.68
N ALA A 145 -9.54 -9.17 -0.84
CA ALA A 145 -8.77 -7.93 -0.90
C ALA A 145 -7.99 -7.80 -2.22
N GLY A 146 -7.52 -8.93 -2.77
CA GLY A 146 -6.78 -9.03 -4.03
C GLY A 146 -5.25 -8.97 -3.86
N GLN A 147 -4.76 -8.32 -2.81
CA GLN A 147 -3.32 -8.13 -2.58
C GLN A 147 -2.93 -8.31 -1.10
N ILE A 148 -1.70 -8.79 -0.87
CA ILE A 148 -1.10 -8.96 0.46
C ILE A 148 0.39 -8.56 0.46
N LYS A 149 0.83 -7.81 1.48
CA LYS A 149 2.23 -7.45 1.76
C LYS A 149 2.66 -8.13 3.06
N THR A 150 3.23 -9.34 2.97
CA THR A 150 3.60 -10.13 4.16
C THR A 150 5.09 -10.49 4.27
N GLY A 151 5.96 -9.81 3.51
CA GLY A 151 7.42 -9.88 3.66
C GLY A 151 8.10 -10.87 2.72
N SER A 152 9.42 -11.03 2.90
CA SER A 152 10.24 -11.88 2.03
C SER A 152 9.95 -13.38 2.21
N MET A 153 10.55 -14.21 1.36
CA MET A 153 10.41 -15.68 1.36
C MET A 153 11.32 -16.37 2.38
N SER A 154 11.62 -15.69 3.48
CA SER A 154 12.46 -16.18 4.56
C SER A 154 11.92 -15.70 5.91
N ARG A 155 12.35 -16.38 6.98
CA ARG A 155 11.90 -16.18 8.36
C ARG A 155 10.43 -16.60 8.58
N SER A 156 10.20 -17.43 9.60
CA SER A 156 8.90 -18.08 9.81
C SER A 156 7.77 -17.11 10.15
N ASP A 157 8.09 -15.96 10.74
CA ASP A 157 7.17 -14.85 10.99
C ASP A 157 6.54 -14.30 9.70
N ARG A 158 7.17 -14.53 8.54
CA ARG A 158 6.65 -14.18 7.19
C ARG A 158 6.06 -15.41 6.51
N VAL A 159 6.85 -16.48 6.46
CA VAL A 159 6.49 -17.71 5.73
C VAL A 159 5.25 -18.41 6.30
N ALA A 160 4.93 -18.23 7.58
CA ALA A 160 3.70 -18.75 8.17
C ALA A 160 2.44 -18.26 7.43
N LYS A 161 2.42 -16.99 6.97
CA LYS A 161 1.30 -16.41 6.22
C LYS A 161 1.20 -17.01 4.81
N TYR A 162 2.32 -17.20 4.12
CA TYR A 162 2.35 -17.88 2.83
C TYR A 162 1.88 -19.34 2.93
N ASN A 163 2.36 -20.07 3.96
CA ASN A 163 1.91 -21.43 4.22
C ASN A 163 0.40 -21.49 4.51
N GLN A 164 -0.16 -20.48 5.17
CA GLN A 164 -1.59 -20.39 5.41
C GLN A 164 -2.37 -20.12 4.12
N LEU A 165 -1.87 -19.25 3.23
CA LEU A 165 -2.47 -19.04 1.90
C LEU A 165 -2.49 -20.34 1.08
N ILE A 166 -1.42 -21.14 1.11
CA ILE A 166 -1.38 -22.46 0.44
C ILE A 166 -2.49 -23.38 0.98
N ARG A 167 -2.68 -23.44 2.31
CA ARG A 167 -3.74 -24.26 2.92
C ARG A 167 -5.14 -23.77 2.53
N ILE A 168 -5.35 -22.46 2.49
CA ILE A 168 -6.63 -21.88 2.10
C ILE A 168 -6.93 -22.17 0.62
N GLU A 169 -5.94 -22.01 -0.27
CA GLU A 169 -6.06 -22.33 -1.69
C GLU A 169 -6.32 -23.82 -1.92
N GLU A 170 -5.61 -24.72 -1.21
CA GLU A 170 -5.86 -26.17 -1.25
C GLU A 170 -7.31 -26.52 -0.88
N ALA A 171 -7.88 -25.84 0.12
CA ALA A 171 -9.24 -26.07 0.59
C ALA A 171 -10.32 -25.45 -0.33
N LEU A 172 -10.07 -24.27 -0.89
CA LEU A 172 -11.06 -23.51 -1.66
C LEU A 172 -11.02 -23.82 -3.15
N GLY A 173 -9.84 -24.11 -3.71
CA GLY A 173 -9.61 -24.23 -5.15
C GLY A 173 -10.13 -23.01 -5.90
N GLU A 174 -10.82 -23.26 -7.02
CA GLU A 174 -11.43 -22.22 -7.88
C GLU A 174 -12.45 -21.29 -7.19
N ARG A 175 -12.87 -21.59 -5.95
CA ARG A 175 -13.75 -20.70 -5.17
C ARG A 175 -13.03 -19.46 -4.63
N ALA A 176 -11.70 -19.46 -4.63
CA ALA A 176 -10.86 -18.32 -4.27
C ALA A 176 -9.84 -18.06 -5.39
N PRO A 177 -10.26 -17.46 -6.52
CA PRO A 177 -9.41 -17.34 -7.69
C PRO A 177 -8.21 -16.40 -7.45
N PHE A 178 -7.04 -16.79 -7.95
CA PHE A 178 -5.88 -15.91 -8.06
C PHE A 178 -6.00 -15.04 -9.32
N ASN A 179 -6.34 -13.76 -9.13
CA ASN A 179 -6.67 -12.85 -10.22
C ASN A 179 -5.44 -12.22 -10.89
N GLY A 180 -4.25 -12.28 -10.29
CA GLY A 180 -3.02 -11.78 -10.88
C GLY A 180 -2.99 -10.26 -11.05
N LEU A 181 -2.37 -9.79 -12.14
CA LEU A 181 -2.02 -8.37 -12.33
C LEU A 181 -3.22 -7.42 -12.31
N LYS A 182 -4.42 -7.87 -12.71
CA LYS A 182 -5.65 -7.06 -12.72
C LYS A 182 -6.13 -6.61 -11.33
N GLU A 183 -5.58 -7.16 -10.25
CA GLU A 183 -5.84 -6.70 -8.87
C GLU A 183 -5.02 -5.45 -8.51
N VAL A 184 -4.01 -5.09 -9.30
CA VAL A 184 -3.18 -3.91 -9.08
C VAL A 184 -3.84 -2.72 -9.75
N LYS A 185 -4.07 -1.64 -8.99
CA LYS A 185 -4.72 -0.43 -9.51
C LYS A 185 -3.93 0.15 -10.68
N GLY A 186 -4.64 0.48 -11.76
CA GLY A 186 -4.04 1.01 -13.00
C GLY A 186 -3.58 -0.07 -14.00
N GLN A 187 -3.80 -1.35 -13.69
CA GLN A 187 -3.49 -2.47 -14.59
C GLN A 187 -4.78 -3.12 -15.13
N ASN A 188 -4.79 -3.44 -16.42
CA ASN A 188 -5.87 -4.17 -17.12
C ASN A 188 -5.40 -5.54 -17.58
#